data_AF-A0A955M8Z9-F1
#
_entry.id   AF-A0A955M8Z9-F1
#
_cell.length_a   1.000
_cell.length_b   1.000
_cell.length_c   1.000
_cell.angle_alpha   90.00
_cell.angle_beta   90.00
_cell.angle_gamma   90.00
#
_symmetry.space_group_name_H-M   'P 1'
#
loop_
_entity.id
_entity.type
_entity.pdbx_description
1 polymer ?
#
loop_
_entity_poly.entity_id
_entity_poly.type
_entity_poly.pdbx_seq_one_letter_code
_entity_poly.pdbx_strand_id
1 'polypeptide(L)'
;MAAILGFTPAAAAQTADAAVSVAGFDWTILLVAGAVAIVIALIAALVKAVRSRLSGATQMTATVKAPESFTVTEADRFAVEAAQQVAAKIKALLETKEAINIIFATGNTMKIFLRELAKIEGIEWARVKAFHLDEYRGLRADHEASFAYFLNENLFSRVAIPQANVNLVADYVKYDPFQYGWIPQVVKQYILGPVYAAVVLPFYLRAYTAALKAEGGADIVMLGIGANGHLAFNEPSMSEGFTSRIRQIKLTQSTIDSNKADYPGIVNTPYAYTMGLADIFEAEHKFLLANGAKKAAIVNTALNGEVTPMVPASGLQVQEHVHVILDNEAANGFGDTIKEGADVITTGATATVKRNGILFKTLASVAVISGLALVTQAYLFGALTAVVGMAVANIVIFGIFMAATDLVGQWIAGHGIIKKQVAYAFPLGIGMGILSWIFFNVIAPET
;
A
#
# COMPACT_ATOMS: atom_id res chain seq x y z
N MET A 1 -10.87 -4.05 -33.95
CA MET A 1 -11.41 -5.01 -32.95
C MET A 1 -11.40 -6.44 -33.44
N ALA A 2 -12.04 -6.79 -34.57
CA ALA A 2 -12.07 -8.17 -35.08
C ALA A 2 -10.68 -8.83 -35.26
N ALA A 3 -9.71 -8.08 -35.78
CA ALA A 3 -8.32 -8.54 -35.92
C ALA A 3 -7.57 -8.71 -34.57
N ILE A 4 -7.98 -7.99 -33.53
CA ILE A 4 -7.42 -8.07 -32.17
C ILE A 4 -8.00 -9.28 -31.41
N LEU A 5 -9.22 -9.69 -31.76
CA LEU A 5 -9.95 -10.82 -31.17
C LEU A 5 -9.80 -12.13 -31.96
N GLY A 6 -9.02 -12.16 -33.04
CA GLY A 6 -8.73 -13.37 -33.82
C GLY A 6 -9.83 -13.80 -34.80
N PHE A 7 -10.77 -12.93 -35.15
CA PHE A 7 -11.80 -13.26 -36.15
C PHE A 7 -11.23 -13.20 -37.57
N THR A 8 -11.60 -14.18 -38.40
CA THR A 8 -11.32 -14.16 -39.84
C THR A 8 -12.16 -13.07 -40.53
N PRO A 9 -11.69 -12.48 -41.66
CA PRO A 9 -12.43 -11.43 -42.36
C PRO A 9 -13.87 -11.81 -42.73
N ALA A 10 -14.11 -13.09 -43.04
CA ALA A 10 -15.44 -13.62 -43.34
C ALA A 10 -16.37 -13.67 -42.10
N ALA A 11 -15.84 -13.99 -40.91
CA ALA A 11 -16.61 -14.00 -39.66
C ALA A 11 -16.92 -12.58 -39.16
N ALA A 12 -16.06 -11.60 -39.47
CA ALA A 12 -16.29 -10.20 -39.17
C ALA A 12 -17.41 -9.58 -40.04
N ALA A 13 -17.58 -10.04 -41.28
CA ALA A 13 -18.63 -9.58 -42.18
C ALA A 13 -20.02 -10.11 -41.78
N GLN A 14 -20.13 -11.40 -41.42
CA GLN A 14 -21.40 -11.98 -40.93
C GLN A 14 -21.89 -11.38 -39.60
N THR A 15 -20.96 -10.97 -38.73
CA THR A 15 -21.30 -10.31 -37.46
C THR A 15 -21.68 -8.85 -37.64
N ALA A 16 -21.16 -8.18 -38.68
CA ALA A 16 -21.56 -6.82 -39.03
C ALA A 16 -23.01 -6.74 -39.54
N ASP A 17 -23.44 -7.67 -40.39
CA ASP A 17 -24.82 -7.72 -40.88
C ASP A 17 -25.84 -8.06 -39.78
N ALA A 18 -25.45 -8.87 -38.79
CA ALA A 18 -26.28 -9.15 -37.62
C ALA A 18 -26.39 -7.93 -36.67
N ALA A 19 -25.34 -7.10 -36.59
CA ALA A 19 -25.25 -6.00 -35.64
C ALA A 19 -26.04 -4.74 -36.04
N VAL A 20 -26.44 -4.60 -37.31
CA VAL A 20 -27.24 -3.46 -37.79
C VAL A 20 -28.72 -3.55 -37.37
N SER A 21 -29.16 -4.67 -36.81
CA SER A 21 -30.59 -4.89 -36.45
C SER A 21 -30.97 -4.63 -34.98
N VAL A 22 -30.03 -4.27 -34.09
CA VAL A 22 -30.36 -4.00 -32.69
C VAL A 22 -30.57 -2.50 -32.46
N ALA A 23 -31.77 -2.02 -32.81
CA ALA A 23 -32.24 -0.69 -32.43
C ALA A 23 -32.32 -0.62 -30.89
N GLY A 24 -31.34 0.03 -30.28
CA GLY A 24 -31.25 0.22 -28.83
C GLY A 24 -29.86 0.01 -28.23
N PHE A 25 -28.87 -0.43 -29.02
CA PHE A 25 -27.51 -0.59 -28.51
C PHE A 25 -26.68 0.69 -28.72
N ASP A 26 -26.22 1.29 -27.63
CA ASP A 26 -25.45 2.54 -27.67
C ASP A 26 -24.01 2.28 -28.09
N TRP A 27 -23.76 2.44 -29.39
CA TRP A 27 -22.45 2.29 -30.02
C TRP A 27 -21.37 3.22 -29.44
N THR A 28 -21.76 4.31 -28.76
CA THR A 28 -20.79 5.21 -28.11
C THR A 28 -20.10 4.53 -26.94
N ILE A 29 -20.78 3.65 -26.18
CA ILE A 29 -20.20 2.89 -25.06
C ILE A 29 -19.13 1.92 -25.58
N LEU A 30 -19.40 1.24 -26.69
CA LEU A 30 -18.45 0.33 -27.34
C LEU A 30 -17.23 1.07 -27.91
N LEU A 31 -17.45 2.25 -28.50
CA LEU A 31 -16.37 3.09 -29.02
C LEU A 31 -15.48 3.64 -27.90
N VAL A 32 -16.08 4.09 -26.79
CA VAL A 32 -15.34 4.55 -25.60
C VAL A 32 -14.58 3.39 -24.96
N ALA A 33 -15.20 2.23 -24.77
CA ALA A 33 -14.53 1.03 -24.24
C ALA A 33 -13.38 0.57 -25.15
N GLY A 34 -13.57 0.62 -26.47
CA GLY A 34 -12.54 0.32 -27.46
C GLY A 34 -11.37 1.30 -27.40
N ALA A 35 -11.65 2.61 -27.28
CA ALA A 35 -10.62 3.64 -27.14
C ALA A 35 -9.82 3.47 -25.84
N VAL A 36 -10.50 3.21 -24.72
CA VAL A 36 -9.86 2.93 -23.42
C VAL A 36 -8.97 1.68 -23.51
N ALA A 37 -9.44 0.61 -24.13
CA ALA A 37 -8.64 -0.61 -24.31
C ALA A 37 -7.38 -0.37 -25.18
N ILE A 38 -7.49 0.47 -26.23
CA ILE A 38 -6.35 0.85 -27.08
C ILE A 38 -5.34 1.68 -26.29
N VAL A 39 -5.79 2.65 -25.49
CA VAL A 39 -4.91 3.47 -24.64
C VAL A 39 -4.19 2.60 -23.61
N ILE A 40 -4.89 1.67 -22.95
CA ILE A 40 -4.28 0.71 -22.03
C ILE A 40 -3.24 -0.16 -22.75
N ALA A 41 -3.54 -0.67 -23.93
CA ALA A 41 -2.62 -1.50 -24.72
C ALA A 41 -1.38 -0.71 -25.16
N LEU A 42 -1.53 0.56 -25.56
CA LEU A 42 -0.42 1.44 -25.94
C LEU A 42 0.47 1.79 -24.73
N ILE A 43 -0.13 2.05 -23.56
CA ILE A 43 0.62 2.26 -22.32
C ILE A 43 1.37 0.99 -21.94
N ALA A 44 0.73 -0.18 -22.01
CA ALA A 44 1.38 -1.46 -21.73
C ALA A 44 2.55 -1.74 -22.69
N ALA A 45 2.39 -1.44 -23.99
CA ALA A 45 3.43 -1.57 -24.99
C ALA A 45 4.59 -0.58 -24.75
N LEU A 46 4.28 0.68 -24.39
CA LEU A 46 5.28 1.69 -24.05
C LEU A 46 6.06 1.29 -22.79
N VAL A 47 5.38 0.83 -21.75
CA VAL A 47 6.00 0.29 -20.53
C VAL A 47 6.92 -0.89 -20.87
N LYS A 48 6.49 -1.79 -21.77
CA LYS A 48 7.31 -2.93 -22.23
C LYS A 48 8.53 -2.50 -23.05
N ALA A 49 8.39 -1.50 -23.91
CA ALA A 49 9.49 -0.96 -24.73
C ALA A 49 10.50 -0.13 -23.90
N VAL A 50 10.03 0.62 -22.92
CA VAL A 50 10.88 1.34 -21.95
C VAL A 50 11.60 0.34 -21.04
N ARG A 51 10.92 -0.74 -20.61
CA ARG A 51 11.50 -1.85 -19.84
C ARG A 51 12.67 -2.51 -20.58
N SER A 52 12.55 -2.77 -21.89
CA SER A 52 13.62 -3.42 -22.66
C SER A 52 14.82 -2.51 -22.95
N ARG A 53 14.61 -1.18 -22.97
CA ARG A 53 15.70 -0.20 -23.14
C ARG A 53 16.41 0.21 -21.85
N LEU A 54 15.73 0.11 -20.70
CA LEU A 54 16.28 0.43 -19.37
C LEU A 54 16.76 -0.80 -18.59
N SER A 55 16.60 -2.03 -19.11
CA SER A 55 17.07 -3.26 -18.48
C SER A 55 18.59 -3.47 -18.55
N GLY A 56 19.36 -2.41 -18.83
CA GLY A 56 20.78 -2.39 -18.52
C GLY A 56 20.94 -2.40 -17.00
N ALA A 57 20.88 -3.60 -16.40
CA ALA A 57 21.16 -3.79 -14.99
C ALA A 57 22.62 -3.36 -14.75
N THR A 58 22.82 -2.15 -14.24
CA THR A 58 24.12 -1.74 -13.75
C THR A 58 24.43 -2.62 -12.55
N GLN A 59 25.33 -3.58 -12.73
CA GLN A 59 25.90 -4.32 -11.61
C GLN A 59 26.70 -3.30 -10.79
N MET A 60 26.25 -3.03 -9.57
CA MET A 60 27.06 -2.30 -8.61
C MET A 60 27.77 -3.34 -7.75
N THR A 61 29.09 -3.27 -7.72
CA THR A 61 29.89 -4.00 -6.74
C THR A 61 29.81 -3.24 -5.42
N ALA A 62 29.40 -3.92 -4.36
CA ALA A 62 29.40 -3.40 -3.00
C ALA A 62 30.37 -4.25 -2.18
N THR A 63 31.21 -3.61 -1.37
CA THR A 63 32.14 -4.32 -0.50
C THR A 63 31.39 -4.80 0.74
N VAL A 64 31.56 -6.07 1.08
CA VAL A 64 31.10 -6.64 2.35
C VAL A 64 31.88 -6.03 3.50
N LYS A 65 31.17 -5.65 4.55
CA LYS A 65 31.68 -4.95 5.73
C LYS A 65 31.42 -5.79 6.96
N ALA A 66 32.37 -5.77 7.90
CA ALA A 66 32.13 -6.27 9.24
C ALA A 66 31.08 -5.38 9.93
N PRO A 67 30.27 -5.94 10.85
CA PRO A 67 29.38 -5.15 11.69
C PRO A 67 30.21 -4.20 12.56
N GLU A 68 29.68 -3.00 12.82
CA GLU A 68 30.29 -2.04 13.76
C GLU A 68 30.36 -2.63 15.18
N SER A 69 29.38 -3.44 15.57
CA SER A 69 29.46 -4.26 16.77
C SER A 69 28.84 -5.65 16.56
N PHE A 70 29.44 -6.65 17.21
CA PHE A 70 28.92 -8.01 17.25
C PHE A 70 28.97 -8.49 18.70
N THR A 71 27.82 -8.76 19.29
CA THR A 71 27.70 -9.24 20.68
C THR A 71 26.99 -10.57 20.72
N VAL A 72 27.58 -11.50 21.48
CA VAL A 72 26.93 -12.74 21.90
C VAL A 72 26.68 -12.66 23.40
N THR A 73 25.45 -12.97 23.79
CA THR A 73 24.96 -12.90 25.16
C THR A 73 24.54 -14.28 25.64
N GLU A 74 24.44 -14.50 26.93
CA GLU A 74 23.73 -15.67 27.45
C GLU A 74 22.23 -15.53 27.19
N ALA A 75 21.55 -16.65 26.91
CA ALA A 75 20.14 -16.65 26.48
C ALA A 75 19.20 -15.98 27.50
N ASP A 76 19.48 -16.09 28.79
CA ASP A 76 18.71 -15.47 29.88
C ASP A 76 18.98 -13.97 30.04
N ARG A 77 20.12 -13.47 29.54
CA ARG A 77 20.55 -12.07 29.60
C ARG A 77 20.33 -11.30 28.29
N PHE A 78 20.03 -11.99 27.20
CA PHE A 78 19.86 -11.42 25.86
C PHE A 78 19.05 -10.12 25.83
N ALA A 79 17.83 -10.13 26.38
CA ALA A 79 16.94 -8.98 26.30
C ALA A 79 17.48 -7.76 27.05
N VAL A 80 18.10 -7.98 28.22
CA VAL A 80 18.67 -6.92 29.07
C VAL A 80 19.89 -6.31 28.41
N GLU A 81 20.82 -7.14 27.92
CA GLU A 81 22.03 -6.65 27.27
C GLU A 81 21.75 -5.97 25.93
N ALA A 82 20.83 -6.52 25.14
CA ALA A 82 20.37 -5.86 23.93
C ALA A 82 19.77 -4.49 24.22
N ALA A 83 18.92 -4.38 25.25
CA ALA A 83 18.33 -3.13 25.69
C ALA A 83 19.40 -2.12 26.14
N GLN A 84 20.41 -2.56 26.90
CA GLN A 84 21.51 -1.71 27.36
C GLN A 84 22.32 -1.13 26.20
N GLN A 85 22.66 -1.95 25.20
CA GLN A 85 23.42 -1.48 24.04
C GLN A 85 22.62 -0.47 23.19
N VAL A 86 21.35 -0.77 22.94
CA VAL A 86 20.47 0.14 22.19
C VAL A 86 20.27 1.45 22.95
N ALA A 87 20.04 1.38 24.26
CA ALA A 87 19.91 2.57 25.10
C ALA A 87 21.19 3.42 25.12
N ALA A 88 22.37 2.79 25.13
CA ALA A 88 23.64 3.51 25.05
C ALA A 88 23.76 4.29 23.74
N LYS A 89 23.39 3.68 22.60
CA LYS A 89 23.38 4.38 21.30
C LYS A 89 22.33 5.50 21.26
N ILE A 90 21.13 5.27 21.80
CA ILE A 90 20.09 6.31 21.92
C ILE A 90 20.63 7.53 22.69
N LYS A 91 21.23 7.31 23.86
CA LYS A 91 21.79 8.38 24.69
C LYS A 91 22.92 9.12 23.97
N ALA A 92 23.86 8.39 23.37
CA ALA A 92 24.96 8.98 22.62
C ALA A 92 24.49 9.86 21.44
N LEU A 93 23.44 9.44 20.72
CA LEU A 93 22.87 10.27 19.66
C LEU A 93 22.16 11.51 20.22
N LEU A 94 21.45 11.39 21.35
CA LEU A 94 20.78 12.52 22.01
C LEU A 94 21.74 13.54 22.63
N GLU A 95 23.00 13.19 22.87
CA GLU A 95 24.06 14.15 23.24
C GLU A 95 24.39 15.11 22.10
N THR A 96 24.17 14.71 20.84
CA THR A 96 24.57 15.48 19.65
C THR A 96 23.39 15.96 18.81
N LYS A 97 22.23 15.32 18.90
CA LYS A 97 21.03 15.63 18.11
C LYS A 97 19.90 16.11 19.01
N GLU A 98 19.22 17.19 18.64
CA GLU A 98 18.07 17.72 19.39
C GLU A 98 16.93 16.72 19.53
N ALA A 99 16.68 15.91 18.52
CA ALA A 99 15.76 14.77 18.55
C ALA A 99 16.30 13.65 17.66
N ILE A 100 15.84 12.43 17.89
CA ILE A 100 16.20 11.27 17.06
C ILE A 100 14.95 10.51 16.60
N ASN A 101 15.05 9.93 15.41
CA ASN A 101 14.02 9.12 14.77
C ASN A 101 14.40 7.65 14.89
N ILE A 102 13.53 6.85 15.52
CA ILE A 102 13.77 5.43 15.76
C ILE A 102 12.64 4.61 15.14
N ILE A 103 13.02 3.63 14.31
CA ILE A 103 12.09 2.64 13.76
C ILE A 103 12.10 1.40 14.66
N PHE A 104 10.94 1.06 15.23
CA PHE A 104 10.73 -0.09 16.10
C PHE A 104 10.12 -1.28 15.36
N ALA A 105 10.58 -2.48 15.73
CA ALA A 105 10.07 -3.76 15.25
C ALA A 105 9.15 -4.42 16.28
N THR A 106 8.33 -5.36 15.81
CA THR A 106 7.48 -6.21 16.66
C THR A 106 7.97 -7.66 16.66
N GLY A 107 7.20 -8.55 17.30
CA GLY A 107 7.45 -9.99 17.32
C GLY A 107 8.14 -10.48 18.60
N ASN A 108 8.28 -11.80 18.70
CA ASN A 108 8.66 -12.47 19.95
C ASN A 108 10.02 -12.02 20.50
N THR A 109 11.04 -11.89 19.64
CA THR A 109 12.37 -11.40 20.02
C THR A 109 12.30 -9.99 20.60
N MET A 110 11.43 -9.14 20.06
CA MET A 110 11.30 -7.74 20.49
C MET A 110 10.54 -7.61 21.80
N LYS A 111 9.62 -8.51 22.12
CA LYS A 111 8.67 -8.36 23.24
C LYS A 111 9.36 -8.09 24.59
N ILE A 112 10.31 -8.94 24.99
CA ILE A 112 11.00 -8.80 26.28
C ILE A 112 12.04 -7.67 26.19
N PHE A 113 12.78 -7.61 25.08
CA PHE A 113 13.76 -6.54 24.82
C PHE A 113 13.15 -5.13 24.98
N LEU A 114 11.99 -4.86 24.37
CA LEU A 114 11.31 -3.57 24.47
C LEU A 114 10.90 -3.24 25.91
N ARG A 115 10.47 -4.24 26.69
CA ARG A 115 10.13 -4.07 28.10
C ARG A 115 11.36 -3.80 28.96
N GLU A 116 12.51 -4.41 28.65
CA GLU A 116 13.77 -4.11 29.33
C GLU A 116 14.28 -2.71 28.93
N LEU A 117 14.16 -2.32 27.67
CA LEU A 117 14.51 -0.97 27.20
C LEU A 117 13.70 0.11 27.92
N ALA A 118 12.40 -0.15 28.15
CA ALA A 118 11.53 0.76 28.89
C ALA A 118 11.96 0.99 30.35
N LYS A 119 12.70 0.05 30.96
CA LYS A 119 13.19 0.18 32.34
C LYS A 119 14.49 0.99 32.44
N ILE A 120 15.16 1.26 31.33
CA ILE A 120 16.45 1.96 31.35
C ILE A 120 16.23 3.45 31.61
N GLU A 121 16.75 3.93 32.74
CA GLU A 121 16.71 5.34 33.11
C GLU A 121 17.64 6.18 32.24
N GLY A 122 17.35 7.49 32.14
CA GLY A 122 18.18 8.47 31.44
C GLY A 122 18.01 8.51 29.93
N ILE A 123 17.01 7.83 29.35
CA ILE A 123 16.59 8.06 27.97
C ILE A 123 15.60 9.23 27.94
N GLU A 124 15.92 10.31 27.22
CA GLU A 124 15.04 11.47 27.05
C GLU A 124 13.94 11.18 26.01
N TRP A 125 12.95 10.36 26.38
CA TRP A 125 11.86 9.93 25.48
C TRP A 125 11.06 11.07 24.83
N ALA A 126 11.05 12.26 25.44
CA ALA A 126 10.47 13.47 24.85
C ALA A 126 11.13 13.90 23.53
N ARG A 127 12.39 13.52 23.32
CA ARG A 127 13.22 13.82 22.15
C ARG A 127 13.33 12.63 21.19
N VAL A 128 12.62 11.54 21.46
CA VAL A 128 12.55 10.37 20.58
C VAL A 128 11.26 10.45 19.77
N LYS A 129 11.39 10.31 18.45
CA LYS A 129 10.28 10.13 17.52
C LYS A 129 10.26 8.69 17.03
N ALA A 130 9.18 7.99 17.36
CA ALA A 130 9.01 6.59 17.07
C ALA A 130 8.28 6.40 15.74
N PHE A 131 8.80 5.49 14.93
CA PHE A 131 8.20 4.96 13.71
C PHE A 131 8.09 3.44 13.87
N HIS A 132 7.19 2.77 13.17
CA HIS A 132 7.19 1.30 13.09
C HIS A 132 7.51 0.76 11.69
N LEU A 133 7.82 -0.54 11.60
CA LEU A 133 8.13 -1.21 10.33
C LEU A 133 6.90 -1.61 9.51
N ASP A 134 5.87 -2.16 10.15
CA ASP A 134 4.80 -2.87 9.47
C ASP A 134 3.49 -2.97 10.28
N GLU A 135 2.35 -3.05 9.58
CA GLU A 135 1.02 -3.20 10.20
C GLU A 135 0.13 -4.13 9.38
N TYR A 136 -0.72 -4.89 10.05
CA TYR A 136 -1.77 -5.63 9.36
C TYR A 136 -2.81 -4.69 8.76
N ARG A 137 -3.15 -4.93 7.49
CA ARG A 137 -4.24 -4.20 6.85
C ARG A 137 -5.57 -4.56 7.52
N GLY A 138 -6.38 -3.54 7.79
CA GLY A 138 -7.71 -3.72 8.34
C GLY A 138 -7.79 -3.55 9.86
N LEU A 139 -6.66 -3.68 10.57
CA LEU A 139 -6.65 -3.53 12.02
C LEU A 139 -6.61 -2.08 12.45
N ARG A 140 -7.36 -1.79 13.52
CA ARG A 140 -7.24 -0.54 14.25
C ARG A 140 -6.06 -0.64 15.22
N ALA A 141 -5.46 0.51 15.54
CA ALA A 141 -4.31 0.58 16.44
C ALA A 141 -4.61 0.13 17.88
N ASP A 142 -5.88 0.10 18.28
CA ASP A 142 -6.34 -0.36 19.60
C ASP A 142 -6.67 -1.87 19.62
N HIS A 143 -6.59 -2.57 18.48
CA HIS A 143 -6.86 -4.00 18.41
C HIS A 143 -5.66 -4.80 18.94
N GLU A 144 -5.89 -5.80 19.79
CA GLU A 144 -4.82 -6.56 20.49
C GLU A 144 -3.83 -7.23 19.53
N ALA A 145 -4.32 -7.72 18.38
CA ALA A 145 -3.48 -8.30 17.34
C ALA A 145 -2.72 -7.28 16.45
N SER A 146 -2.93 -5.97 16.64
CA SER A 146 -2.23 -4.94 15.85
C SER A 146 -0.79 -4.73 16.34
N PHE A 147 0.10 -4.38 15.43
CA PHE A 147 1.49 -4.08 15.77
C PHE A 147 1.61 -2.75 16.51
N ALA A 148 0.72 -1.79 16.24
CA ALA A 148 0.55 -0.61 17.05
C ALA A 148 0.24 -0.93 18.53
N TYR A 149 -0.75 -1.80 18.78
CA TYR A 149 -1.08 -2.23 20.15
C TYR A 149 0.12 -2.93 20.81
N PHE A 150 0.80 -3.83 20.08
CA PHE A 150 2.00 -4.50 20.56
C PHE A 150 3.07 -3.52 21.03
N LEU A 151 3.41 -2.50 20.22
CA LEU A 151 4.43 -1.52 20.58
C LEU A 151 4.00 -0.65 21.77
N ASN A 152 2.71 -0.29 21.82
CA ASN A 152 2.17 0.45 22.93
C ASN A 152 2.24 -0.35 24.25
N GLU A 153 1.79 -1.60 24.25
CA GLU A 153 1.81 -2.48 25.43
C GLU A 153 3.23 -2.78 25.94
N ASN A 154 4.19 -2.92 25.02
CA ASN A 154 5.54 -3.38 25.35
C ASN A 154 6.57 -2.25 25.52
N LEU A 155 6.30 -1.04 25.01
CA LEU A 155 7.18 0.12 25.16
C LEU A 155 6.44 1.42 25.46
N PHE A 156 5.62 1.92 24.53
CA PHE A 156 5.19 3.34 24.58
C PHE A 156 4.32 3.70 25.79
N SER A 157 3.51 2.77 26.30
CA SER A 157 2.72 2.99 27.54
C SER A 157 3.57 2.97 28.82
N ARG A 158 4.86 2.63 28.72
CA ARG A 158 5.77 2.44 29.86
C ARG A 158 6.81 3.54 29.98
N VAL A 159 6.88 4.44 29.00
CA VAL A 159 7.90 5.48 28.92
C VAL A 159 7.26 6.84 28.67
N ALA A 160 7.96 7.92 29.02
CA ALA A 160 7.48 9.29 28.85
C ALA A 160 7.66 9.80 27.40
N ILE A 161 7.21 9.02 26.41
CA ILE A 161 7.20 9.45 25.00
C ILE A 161 5.92 10.24 24.69
N PRO A 162 6.01 11.45 24.11
CA PRO A 162 4.84 12.19 23.68
C PRO A 162 4.06 11.43 22.62
N GLN A 163 2.73 11.38 22.71
CA GLN A 163 1.90 10.71 21.71
C GLN A 163 2.09 11.30 20.30
N ALA A 164 2.35 12.61 20.20
CA ALA A 164 2.66 13.27 18.93
C ALA A 164 3.96 12.79 18.27
N ASN A 165 4.85 12.15 19.04
CA ASN A 165 6.10 11.57 18.54
C ASN A 165 5.93 10.11 18.09
N VAL A 166 4.77 9.50 18.27
CA VAL A 166 4.50 8.11 17.85
C VAL A 166 3.83 8.12 16.49
N ASN A 167 4.55 7.64 15.47
CA ASN A 167 4.09 7.58 14.08
C ASN A 167 3.83 6.13 13.69
N LEU A 168 2.57 5.78 13.43
CA LEU A 168 2.16 4.42 13.05
C LEU A 168 1.77 4.39 11.58
N VAL A 169 2.10 3.31 10.87
CA VAL A 169 1.67 3.14 9.46
C VAL A 169 0.14 3.17 9.36
N ALA A 170 -0.56 2.65 10.37
CA ALA A 170 -2.02 2.67 10.49
C ALA A 170 -2.62 4.08 10.38
N ASP A 171 -1.96 5.11 10.92
CA ASP A 171 -2.49 6.48 10.94
C ASP A 171 -2.54 7.10 9.55
N TYR A 172 -1.60 6.72 8.68
CA TYR A 172 -1.49 7.22 7.31
C TYR A 172 -2.47 6.53 6.37
N VAL A 173 -2.98 5.36 6.74
CA VAL A 173 -3.99 4.59 5.99
C VAL A 173 -5.37 4.60 6.65
N LYS A 174 -5.52 5.30 7.78
CA LYS A 174 -6.77 5.38 8.57
C LYS A 174 -7.96 5.91 7.76
N TYR A 175 -7.70 6.78 6.79
CA TYR A 175 -8.71 7.34 5.91
C TYR A 175 -8.90 6.54 4.62
N ASP A 176 -8.48 5.27 4.58
CA ASP A 176 -8.79 4.36 3.47
C ASP A 176 -10.32 4.34 3.25
N PRO A 177 -10.83 4.99 2.19
CA PRO A 177 -12.27 5.08 1.95
C PRO A 177 -12.87 3.73 1.54
N PHE A 178 -12.03 2.73 1.25
CA PHE A 178 -12.45 1.36 0.96
C PHE A 178 -12.61 0.54 2.22
N GLN A 179 -11.95 0.93 3.30
CA GLN A 179 -12.06 0.28 4.60
C GLN A 179 -13.39 0.62 5.31
N TYR A 180 -14.04 1.75 4.97
CA TYR A 180 -15.27 2.21 5.63
C TYR A 180 -16.47 2.36 4.67
N GLY A 181 -17.38 1.37 4.71
CA GLY A 181 -18.84 1.55 4.70
C GLY A 181 -19.61 1.95 3.43
N TRP A 182 -19.32 3.06 2.76
CA TRP A 182 -20.34 3.73 1.93
C TRP A 182 -20.27 3.45 0.42
N ILE A 183 -19.17 2.84 -0.06
CA ILE A 183 -19.00 2.50 -1.48
C ILE A 183 -19.58 1.10 -1.77
N PRO A 184 -20.49 0.92 -2.73
CA PRO A 184 -21.04 -0.39 -3.09
C PRO A 184 -19.95 -1.41 -3.46
N GLN A 185 -20.12 -2.67 -3.06
CA GLN A 185 -19.09 -3.71 -3.19
C GLN A 185 -18.60 -3.94 -4.63
N VAL A 186 -19.51 -3.87 -5.61
CA VAL A 186 -19.16 -3.96 -7.04
C VAL A 186 -18.23 -2.82 -7.47
N VAL A 187 -18.49 -1.61 -6.99
CA VAL A 187 -17.66 -0.43 -7.31
C VAL A 187 -16.30 -0.54 -6.61
N LYS A 188 -16.27 -1.01 -5.35
CA LYS A 188 -15.03 -1.32 -4.63
C LYS A 188 -14.19 -2.38 -5.36
N GLN A 189 -14.80 -3.45 -5.85
CA GLN A 189 -14.06 -4.59 -6.39
C GLN A 189 -13.56 -4.38 -7.82
N TYR A 190 -14.37 -3.77 -8.69
CA TYR A 190 -14.10 -3.77 -10.14
C TYR A 190 -13.67 -2.41 -10.71
N ILE A 191 -13.90 -1.31 -9.99
CA ILE A 191 -13.65 0.04 -10.52
C ILE A 191 -12.65 0.78 -9.64
N LEU A 192 -13.02 1.03 -8.39
CA LEU A 192 -12.29 1.90 -7.50
C LEU A 192 -11.14 1.16 -6.77
N GLY A 193 -11.29 -0.14 -6.49
CA GLY A 193 -10.28 -0.94 -5.77
C GLY A 193 -8.94 -1.09 -6.49
N PRO A 194 -8.90 -1.47 -7.78
CA PRO A 194 -7.66 -1.53 -8.53
C PRO A 194 -6.94 -0.18 -8.63
N VAL A 195 -7.70 0.92 -8.84
CA VAL A 195 -7.16 2.29 -8.88
C VAL A 195 -6.61 2.69 -7.51
N TYR A 196 -7.35 2.42 -6.44
CA TYR A 196 -6.93 2.71 -5.08
C TYR A 196 -5.64 1.98 -4.72
N ALA A 197 -5.59 0.66 -4.95
CA ALA A 197 -4.42 -0.15 -4.68
C ALA A 197 -3.20 0.27 -5.51
N ALA A 198 -3.40 0.73 -6.75
CA ALA A 198 -2.31 1.11 -7.65
C ALA A 198 -1.81 2.55 -7.45
N VAL A 199 -2.66 3.47 -6.99
CA VAL A 199 -2.36 4.91 -6.98
C VAL A 199 -2.47 5.51 -5.59
N VAL A 200 -3.64 5.39 -4.96
CA VAL A 200 -3.97 6.12 -3.73
C VAL A 200 -3.26 5.52 -2.52
N LEU A 201 -3.30 4.21 -2.36
CA LEU A 201 -2.65 3.54 -1.24
C LEU A 201 -1.12 3.73 -1.25
N PRO A 202 -0.40 3.55 -2.39
CA PRO A 202 1.01 3.89 -2.46
C PRO A 202 1.33 5.34 -2.13
N PHE A 203 0.41 6.29 -2.43
CA PHE A 203 0.58 7.68 -2.03
C PHE A 203 0.56 7.86 -0.51
N TYR A 204 -0.46 7.32 0.17
CA TYR A 204 -0.54 7.35 1.64
C TYR A 204 0.66 6.68 2.32
N LEU A 205 1.06 5.51 1.83
CA LEU A 205 2.23 4.81 2.35
C LEU A 205 3.52 5.61 2.13
N ARG A 206 3.68 6.27 0.97
CA ARG A 206 4.84 7.15 0.72
C ARG A 206 4.81 8.40 1.59
N ALA A 207 3.65 8.91 1.98
CA ALA A 207 3.56 10.03 2.91
C ALA A 207 4.19 9.67 4.27
N TYR A 208 4.02 8.42 4.74
CA TYR A 208 4.66 7.92 5.95
C TYR A 208 6.20 7.96 5.87
N THR A 209 6.80 7.39 4.82
CA THR A 209 8.27 7.44 4.67
C THR A 209 8.79 8.82 4.29
N ALA A 210 7.97 9.67 3.65
CA ALA A 210 8.31 11.07 3.39
C ALA A 210 8.34 11.89 4.68
N ALA A 211 7.43 11.66 5.63
CA ALA A 211 7.44 12.29 6.94
C ALA A 211 8.74 11.97 7.68
N LEU A 212 9.13 10.69 7.74
CA LEU A 212 10.42 10.28 8.31
C LEU A 212 11.61 10.98 7.64
N LYS A 213 11.62 11.09 6.30
CA LYS A 213 12.69 11.78 5.56
C LYS A 213 12.74 13.28 5.80
N ALA A 214 11.58 13.93 5.93
CA ALA A 214 11.49 15.34 6.23
C ALA A 214 12.09 15.69 7.60
N GLU A 215 12.14 14.72 8.51
CA GLU A 215 12.74 14.84 9.83
C GLU A 215 14.22 14.41 9.90
N GLY A 216 14.87 14.20 8.75
CA GLY A 216 16.29 13.83 8.66
C GLY A 216 16.55 12.35 8.40
N GLY A 217 15.51 11.52 8.27
CA GLY A 217 15.64 10.07 8.13
C GLY A 217 15.72 9.35 9.47
N ALA A 218 15.84 8.03 9.45
CA ALA A 218 15.93 7.24 10.68
C ALA A 218 17.36 7.19 11.20
N ASP A 219 17.57 7.48 12.49
CA ASP A 219 18.86 7.35 13.15
C ASP A 219 19.11 5.91 13.59
N ILE A 220 18.05 5.23 14.06
CA ILE A 220 18.10 3.83 14.49
C ILE A 220 16.96 3.05 13.85
N VAL A 221 17.25 1.86 13.35
CA VAL A 221 16.24 0.82 13.08
C VAL A 221 16.55 -0.43 13.89
N MET A 222 15.52 -0.94 14.56
CA MET A 222 15.58 -2.22 15.28
C MET A 222 15.01 -3.31 14.38
N LEU A 223 15.70 -4.44 14.29
CA LEU A 223 15.38 -5.52 13.35
C LEU A 223 15.41 -6.86 14.06
N GLY A 224 14.31 -7.61 13.90
CA GLY A 224 14.32 -9.05 14.10
C GLY A 224 14.59 -9.76 12.77
N ILE A 225 14.92 -11.05 12.83
CA ILE A 225 15.11 -11.88 11.63
C ILE A 225 14.14 -13.05 11.57
N GLY A 226 13.50 -13.21 10.41
CA GLY A 226 12.66 -14.36 10.08
C GLY A 226 13.46 -15.66 9.94
N ALA A 227 12.78 -16.81 10.01
CA ALA A 227 13.44 -18.11 9.80
C ALA A 227 14.03 -18.29 8.38
N ASN A 228 13.56 -17.49 7.42
CA ASN A 228 14.05 -17.43 6.04
C ASN A 228 14.83 -16.14 5.73
N GLY A 229 15.20 -15.38 6.77
CA GLY A 229 16.02 -14.17 6.63
C GLY A 229 15.22 -12.92 6.26
N HIS A 230 13.88 -12.96 6.28
CA HIS A 230 13.08 -11.74 6.11
C HIS A 230 13.36 -10.72 7.22
N LEU A 231 13.21 -9.45 6.86
CA LEU A 231 13.19 -8.30 7.77
C LEU A 231 11.83 -7.62 7.63
N ALA A 232 11.10 -7.39 8.73
CA ALA A 232 9.68 -7.04 8.67
C ALA A 232 8.92 -8.04 7.77
N PHE A 233 7.91 -7.62 7.02
CA PHE A 233 7.27 -8.47 6.01
C PHE A 233 8.00 -8.53 4.64
N ASN A 234 9.31 -8.25 4.57
CA ASN A 234 10.07 -8.38 3.33
C ASN A 234 10.54 -9.83 3.13
N GLU A 235 9.67 -10.64 2.52
CA GLU A 235 9.97 -12.05 2.18
C GLU A 235 11.03 -12.19 1.06
N PRO A 236 11.71 -13.36 0.96
CA PRO A 236 12.62 -13.69 -0.13
C PRO A 236 12.06 -13.39 -1.52
N SER A 237 12.70 -12.48 -2.26
CA SER A 237 12.21 -12.06 -3.58
C SER A 237 13.28 -11.47 -4.50
N MET A 238 13.56 -12.18 -5.60
CA MET A 238 14.45 -11.68 -6.66
C MET A 238 13.84 -10.53 -7.48
N SER A 239 12.51 -10.45 -7.58
CA SER A 239 11.84 -9.46 -8.42
C SER A 239 11.88 -8.06 -7.81
N GLU A 240 11.82 -7.96 -6.49
CA GLU A 240 11.88 -6.70 -5.76
C GLU A 240 13.31 -6.26 -5.45
N GLY A 241 14.20 -7.23 -5.22
CA GLY A 241 15.60 -6.97 -4.83
C GLY A 241 15.70 -6.18 -3.52
N PHE A 242 16.85 -5.54 -3.29
CA PHE A 242 17.06 -4.64 -2.13
C PHE A 242 16.48 -3.23 -2.34
N THR A 243 15.69 -3.01 -3.40
CA THR A 243 15.17 -1.67 -3.78
C THR A 243 13.70 -1.47 -3.42
N SER A 244 13.12 -2.42 -2.67
CA SER A 244 11.74 -2.32 -2.22
C SER A 244 11.57 -1.11 -1.29
N ARG A 245 10.42 -0.45 -1.44
CA ARG A 245 9.98 0.69 -0.63
C ARG A 245 8.69 0.29 0.09
N ILE A 246 8.22 1.15 0.99
CA ILE A 246 6.99 0.94 1.73
C ILE A 246 5.84 0.60 0.78
N ARG A 247 5.17 -0.52 1.07
CA ARG A 247 4.17 -1.10 0.19
C ARG A 247 3.19 -1.98 0.96
N GLN A 248 2.08 -2.27 0.32
CA GLN A 248 1.23 -3.37 0.72
C GLN A 248 1.81 -4.68 0.19
N ILE A 249 1.88 -5.69 1.04
CA ILE A 249 2.27 -7.06 0.69
C ILE A 249 1.12 -8.01 1.00
N LYS A 250 1.02 -9.09 0.22
CA LYS A 250 0.12 -10.21 0.52
C LYS A 250 0.84 -11.13 1.50
N LEU A 251 0.17 -11.48 2.58
CA LEU A 251 0.70 -12.38 3.59
C LEU A 251 0.82 -13.80 3.05
N THR A 252 1.85 -14.51 3.50
CA THR A 252 2.04 -15.93 3.22
C THR A 252 1.03 -16.77 4.00
N GLN A 253 0.75 -17.98 3.52
CA GLN A 253 -0.17 -18.88 4.22
C GLN A 253 0.34 -19.23 5.62
N SER A 254 1.66 -19.37 5.82
CA SER A 254 2.25 -19.61 7.14
C SER A 254 2.02 -18.46 8.11
N THR A 255 2.12 -17.21 7.65
CA THR A 255 1.82 -16.02 8.48
C THR A 255 0.33 -15.96 8.84
N ILE A 256 -0.56 -16.30 7.90
CA ILE A 256 -1.99 -16.40 8.17
C ILE A 256 -2.26 -17.50 9.21
N ASP A 257 -1.70 -18.69 9.02
CA ASP A 257 -1.94 -19.82 9.90
C ASP A 257 -1.42 -19.60 11.33
N SER A 258 -0.33 -18.86 11.47
CA SER A 258 0.26 -18.55 12.78
C SER A 258 -0.52 -17.50 13.57
N ASN A 259 -1.27 -16.62 12.89
CA ASN A 259 -1.92 -15.46 13.54
C ASN A 259 -3.45 -15.48 13.46
N LYS A 260 -4.06 -16.38 12.67
CA LYS A 260 -5.53 -16.42 12.48
C LYS A 260 -6.33 -16.70 13.75
N ALA A 261 -5.72 -17.30 14.78
CA ALA A 261 -6.37 -17.49 16.07
C ALA A 261 -6.63 -16.15 16.77
N ASP A 262 -5.65 -15.25 16.73
CA ASP A 262 -5.70 -13.93 17.37
C ASP A 262 -6.34 -12.86 16.46
N TYR A 263 -6.24 -13.04 15.14
CA TYR A 263 -6.87 -12.18 14.14
C TYR A 263 -7.60 -13.00 13.07
N PRO A 264 -8.83 -13.47 13.31
CA PRO A 264 -9.60 -14.24 12.32
C PRO A 264 -9.83 -13.48 11.00
N GLY A 265 -9.91 -12.15 11.05
CA GLY A 265 -10.06 -11.29 9.87
C GLY A 265 -8.88 -11.33 8.90
N ILE A 266 -7.70 -11.81 9.33
CA ILE A 266 -6.50 -11.97 8.50
C ILE A 266 -6.74 -12.91 7.31
N VAL A 267 -7.66 -13.86 7.45
CA VAL A 267 -8.00 -14.82 6.39
C VAL A 267 -8.71 -14.10 5.24
N ASN A 268 -9.57 -13.14 5.56
CA ASN A 268 -10.35 -12.39 4.58
C ASN A 268 -9.58 -11.16 4.05
N THR A 269 -8.66 -10.62 4.86
CA THR A 269 -7.79 -9.49 4.49
C THR A 269 -6.32 -9.89 4.69
N PRO A 270 -5.76 -10.79 3.85
CA PRO A 270 -4.41 -11.32 4.02
C PRO A 270 -3.35 -10.35 3.50
N TYR A 271 -3.38 -9.11 4.00
CA TYR A 271 -2.48 -8.05 3.57
C TYR A 271 -1.87 -7.36 4.78
N ALA A 272 -0.64 -6.89 4.60
CA ALA A 272 0.02 -6.00 5.55
C ALA A 272 0.69 -4.86 4.79
N TYR A 273 0.96 -3.79 5.50
CA TYR A 273 1.82 -2.70 5.07
C TYR A 273 3.19 -2.91 5.69
N THR A 274 4.26 -2.71 4.93
CA THR A 274 5.63 -2.87 5.44
C THR A 274 6.54 -1.87 4.78
N MET A 275 7.46 -1.29 5.55
CA MET A 275 8.65 -0.61 5.04
C MET A 275 9.45 -1.58 4.17
N GLY A 276 9.99 -1.08 3.07
CA GLY A 276 10.81 -1.88 2.17
C GLY A 276 12.26 -1.98 2.65
N LEU A 277 13.03 -2.89 2.07
CA LEU A 277 14.45 -3.07 2.41
C LEU A 277 15.26 -1.80 2.18
N ALA A 278 14.95 -1.03 1.13
CA ALA A 278 15.64 0.24 0.89
C ALA A 278 15.30 1.31 1.93
N ASP A 279 14.10 1.28 2.53
CA ASP A 279 13.75 2.21 3.60
C ASP A 279 14.43 1.79 4.92
N ILE A 280 14.51 0.49 5.18
CA ILE A 280 15.21 -0.08 6.35
C ILE A 280 16.71 0.24 6.28
N PHE A 281 17.34 0.01 5.14
CA PHE A 281 18.79 0.20 4.97
C PHE A 281 19.21 1.67 4.93
N GLU A 282 18.27 2.60 4.69
CA GLU A 282 18.52 4.04 4.77
C GLU A 282 18.68 4.56 6.21
N ALA A 283 18.28 3.81 7.23
CA ALA A 283 18.51 4.18 8.62
C ALA A 283 20.02 4.31 8.90
N GLU A 284 20.46 5.21 9.77
CA GLU A 284 21.89 5.39 10.07
C GLU A 284 22.45 4.13 10.75
N HIS A 285 21.93 3.76 11.92
CA HIS A 285 22.31 2.56 12.67
C HIS A 285 21.26 1.45 12.56
N LYS A 286 21.70 0.20 12.28
CA LYS A 286 20.83 -0.97 12.16
C LYS A 286 21.15 -1.98 13.25
N PHE A 287 20.22 -2.21 14.17
CA PHE A 287 20.37 -3.21 15.22
C PHE A 287 19.64 -4.49 14.84
N LEU A 288 20.40 -5.55 14.52
CA LEU A 288 19.87 -6.89 14.28
C LEU A 288 19.90 -7.70 15.57
N LEU A 289 18.71 -8.05 16.07
CA LEU A 289 18.50 -8.84 17.27
C LEU A 289 17.98 -10.23 16.89
N ALA A 290 18.64 -11.29 17.35
CA ALA A 290 18.16 -12.65 17.14
C ALA A 290 18.51 -13.55 18.33
N ASN A 291 17.54 -14.36 18.75
CA ASN A 291 17.69 -15.27 19.87
C ASN A 291 17.08 -16.65 19.57
N GLY A 292 17.64 -17.69 20.19
CA GLY A 292 17.20 -19.07 20.15
C GLY A 292 17.77 -19.89 18.99
N ALA A 293 17.96 -21.19 19.24
CA ALA A 293 18.62 -22.13 18.32
C ALA A 293 17.98 -22.21 16.92
N LYS A 294 16.66 -21.97 16.82
CA LYS A 294 15.93 -21.94 15.54
C LYS A 294 16.43 -20.86 14.58
N LYS A 295 17.14 -19.83 15.08
CA LYS A 295 17.67 -18.73 14.28
C LYS A 295 19.12 -18.95 13.84
N ALA A 296 19.83 -19.92 14.43
CA ALA A 296 21.27 -20.10 14.24
C ALA A 296 21.69 -20.22 12.76
N ALA A 297 21.06 -21.12 12.02
CA ALA A 297 21.39 -21.37 10.62
C ALA A 297 21.13 -20.14 9.74
N ILE A 298 19.99 -19.46 9.94
CA ILE A 298 19.61 -18.33 9.10
C ILE A 298 20.42 -17.06 9.43
N VAL A 299 20.81 -16.86 10.69
CA VAL A 299 21.67 -15.73 11.08
C VAL A 299 23.06 -15.91 10.45
N ASN A 300 23.65 -17.10 10.51
CA ASN A 300 24.92 -17.36 9.84
C ASN A 300 24.80 -17.18 8.31
N THR A 301 23.73 -17.72 7.71
CA THR A 301 23.47 -17.52 6.26
C THR A 301 23.32 -16.04 5.90
N ALA A 302 22.64 -15.25 6.74
CA ALA A 302 22.45 -13.83 6.49
C ALA A 302 23.74 -13.02 6.66
N LEU A 303 24.62 -13.35 7.61
CA LEU A 303 25.80 -12.54 7.91
C LEU A 303 27.08 -13.01 7.20
N ASN A 304 27.17 -14.30 6.84
CA ASN A 304 28.35 -14.89 6.18
C ASN A 304 28.07 -15.52 4.81
N GLY A 305 26.79 -15.68 4.45
CA GLY A 305 26.40 -16.25 3.16
C GLY A 305 26.41 -15.22 2.02
N GLU A 306 25.92 -15.63 0.86
CA GLU A 306 25.79 -14.75 -0.31
C GLU A 306 24.85 -13.56 -0.02
N VAL A 307 25.26 -12.35 -0.42
CA VAL A 307 24.40 -11.17 -0.40
C VAL A 307 23.33 -11.30 -1.49
N THR A 308 22.14 -11.74 -1.11
CA THR A 308 21.04 -12.04 -2.02
C THR A 308 19.68 -11.60 -1.48
N PRO A 309 18.79 -11.03 -2.30
CA PRO A 309 17.40 -10.76 -1.91
C PRO A 309 16.58 -12.00 -1.56
N MET A 310 17.10 -13.21 -1.81
CA MET A 310 16.51 -14.46 -1.32
C MET A 310 16.78 -14.70 0.18
N VAL A 311 17.74 -13.98 0.76
CA VAL A 311 17.97 -13.88 2.20
C VAL A 311 18.00 -12.39 2.52
N PRO A 312 16.84 -11.73 2.67
CA PRO A 312 16.75 -10.27 2.76
C PRO A 312 17.71 -9.61 3.76
N ALA A 313 17.92 -10.24 4.92
CA ALA A 313 18.87 -9.81 5.94
C ALA A 313 20.34 -9.81 5.48
N SER A 314 20.71 -10.57 4.44
CA SER A 314 22.06 -10.53 3.86
C SER A 314 22.43 -9.19 3.24
N GLY A 315 21.43 -8.35 2.91
CA GLY A 315 21.67 -6.97 2.50
C GLY A 315 22.36 -6.12 3.58
N LEU A 316 22.32 -6.53 4.85
CA LEU A 316 23.01 -5.86 5.96
C LEU A 316 24.53 -5.92 5.80
N GLN A 317 25.07 -6.98 5.19
CA GLN A 317 26.52 -7.15 5.01
C GLN A 317 27.19 -6.01 4.22
N VAL A 318 26.44 -5.23 3.45
CA VAL A 318 26.97 -4.11 2.65
C VAL A 318 26.56 -2.73 3.18
N GLN A 319 25.88 -2.68 4.34
CA GLN A 319 25.48 -1.43 4.98
C GLN A 319 26.54 -0.93 5.95
N GLU A 320 26.56 0.39 6.17
CA GLU A 320 27.30 0.98 7.28
C GLU A 320 26.52 0.85 8.60
N HIS A 321 27.27 0.89 9.70
CA HIS A 321 26.76 0.97 11.08
C HIS A 321 25.74 -0.12 11.45
N VAL A 322 26.12 -1.37 11.16
CA VAL A 322 25.33 -2.55 11.55
C VAL A 322 25.80 -3.05 12.92
N HIS A 323 24.87 -3.23 13.83
CA HIS A 323 25.08 -3.77 15.17
C HIS A 323 24.34 -5.11 15.27
N VAL A 324 25.06 -6.18 15.60
CA VAL A 324 24.51 -7.54 15.71
C VAL A 324 24.52 -7.96 17.17
N ILE A 325 23.37 -8.36 17.70
CA ILE A 325 23.22 -8.83 19.08
C ILE A 325 22.50 -10.17 19.04
N LEU A 326 23.20 -11.22 19.48
CA LEU A 326 22.73 -12.60 19.48
C LEU A 326 22.74 -13.17 20.89
N ASP A 327 21.89 -14.16 21.16
CA ASP A 327 22.20 -15.11 22.23
C ASP A 327 23.15 -16.20 21.75
N ASN A 328 23.73 -16.93 22.69
CA ASN A 328 24.63 -18.06 22.43
C ASN A 328 24.00 -19.09 21.48
N GLU A 329 22.70 -19.39 21.62
CA GLU A 329 22.00 -20.35 20.76
C GLU A 329 21.90 -19.88 19.30
N ALA A 330 21.57 -18.61 19.05
CA ALA A 330 21.52 -18.03 17.72
C ALA A 330 22.94 -17.83 17.14
N ALA A 331 23.96 -17.67 17.99
CA ALA A 331 25.35 -17.59 17.58
C ALA A 331 25.98 -18.95 17.25
N ASN A 332 25.38 -20.07 17.67
CA ASN A 332 25.93 -21.42 17.41
C ASN A 332 26.10 -21.75 15.92
N GLY A 333 25.38 -21.08 15.03
CA GLY A 333 25.48 -21.27 13.59
C GLY A 333 26.84 -20.89 13.00
N PHE A 334 27.68 -20.18 13.76
CA PHE A 334 28.98 -19.68 13.32
C PHE A 334 30.17 -20.56 13.76
N GLY A 335 29.95 -21.64 14.53
CA GLY A 335 31.01 -22.55 14.98
C GLY A 335 32.03 -21.90 15.93
N ASP A 336 33.27 -22.41 15.94
CA ASP A 336 34.37 -21.87 16.78
C ASP A 336 34.88 -20.50 16.32
N THR A 337 34.43 -20.00 15.17
CA THR A 337 34.89 -18.77 14.53
C THR A 337 34.53 -17.49 15.32
N ILE A 338 33.69 -17.57 16.36
CA ILE A 338 33.20 -16.41 17.14
C ILE A 338 33.85 -16.26 18.51
N LYS A 339 34.77 -17.14 18.92
CA LYS A 339 35.18 -17.17 20.33
C LYS A 339 35.92 -15.93 20.84
N GLU A 340 36.51 -15.10 20.00
CA GLU A 340 37.08 -13.81 20.43
C GLU A 340 36.95 -12.76 19.32
N GLY A 341 36.27 -11.64 19.61
CA GLY A 341 36.39 -10.34 18.93
C GLY A 341 36.38 -10.30 17.39
N ALA A 342 35.27 -9.83 16.81
CA ALA A 342 35.20 -9.10 15.53
C ALA A 342 35.72 -9.73 14.20
N ASP A 343 36.40 -10.87 14.19
CA ASP A 343 37.04 -11.39 12.96
C ASP A 343 36.13 -12.29 12.08
N VAL A 344 34.80 -12.19 12.26
CA VAL A 344 33.85 -13.14 11.66
C VAL A 344 33.52 -12.84 10.19
N ILE A 345 33.89 -11.68 9.66
CA ILE A 345 33.60 -11.34 8.26
C ILE A 345 34.92 -11.16 7.53
N THR A 346 35.12 -11.88 6.42
CA THR A 346 36.19 -11.60 5.45
C THR A 346 35.98 -10.19 4.87
N THR A 347 36.46 -9.19 5.60
CA THR A 347 36.44 -7.79 5.20
C THR A 347 37.14 -7.63 3.85
N GLY A 348 36.46 -7.08 2.85
CA GLY A 348 37.01 -6.86 1.51
C GLY A 348 36.47 -7.78 0.41
N ALA A 349 35.65 -8.78 0.73
CA ALA A 349 34.93 -9.53 -0.30
C ALA A 349 33.96 -8.60 -1.08
N THR A 350 33.97 -8.68 -2.41
CA THR A 350 33.09 -7.87 -3.26
C THR A 350 31.80 -8.63 -3.54
N ALA A 351 30.67 -8.11 -3.07
CA ALA A 351 29.34 -8.61 -3.40
C ALA A 351 28.79 -7.90 -4.65
N THR A 352 28.19 -8.66 -5.56
CA THR A 352 27.50 -8.07 -6.73
C THR A 352 26.06 -7.77 -6.36
N VAL A 353 25.73 -6.49 -6.15
CA VAL A 353 24.37 -6.05 -5.86
C VAL A 353 23.69 -5.62 -7.16
N LYS A 354 22.68 -6.38 -7.60
CA LYS A 354 21.84 -6.02 -8.75
C LYS A 354 20.84 -4.95 -8.33
N ARG A 355 21.07 -3.70 -8.76
CA ARG A 355 20.13 -2.60 -8.54
C ARG A 355 19.14 -2.53 -9.72
N ASN A 356 17.86 -2.78 -9.44
CA ASN A 356 16.80 -2.45 -10.39
C ASN A 356 16.55 -0.93 -10.32
N GLY A 357 16.83 -0.22 -11.41
CA GLY A 357 16.84 1.25 -11.45
C GLY A 357 15.53 1.91 -10.98
N ILE A 358 15.65 2.83 -10.02
CA ILE A 358 14.56 3.65 -9.44
C ILE A 358 13.82 4.47 -10.52
N LEU A 359 14.51 4.86 -11.60
CA LEU A 359 13.97 5.66 -12.71
C LEU A 359 12.74 5.01 -13.38
N PHE A 360 12.68 3.67 -13.37
CA PHE A 360 11.61 2.89 -14.01
C PHE A 360 10.26 3.03 -13.28
N LYS A 361 10.26 3.04 -11.94
CA LYS A 361 9.01 3.10 -11.15
C LYS A 361 8.35 4.48 -11.26
N THR A 362 9.14 5.56 -11.33
CA THR A 362 8.62 6.93 -11.46
C THR A 362 8.00 7.17 -12.84
N LEU A 363 8.68 6.74 -13.92
CA LEU A 363 8.16 6.88 -15.29
C LEU A 363 6.93 6.01 -15.56
N ALA A 364 6.91 4.77 -15.04
CA ALA A 364 5.74 3.91 -15.13
C ALA A 364 4.53 4.48 -14.36
N SER A 365 4.77 5.09 -13.19
CA SER A 365 3.71 5.75 -12.41
C SER A 365 3.14 6.96 -13.15
N VAL A 366 3.99 7.80 -13.76
CA VAL A 366 3.54 8.96 -14.56
C VAL A 366 2.75 8.51 -15.79
N ALA A 367 3.19 7.48 -16.51
CA ALA A 367 2.46 6.96 -17.67
C ALA A 367 1.09 6.36 -17.29
N VAL A 368 1.01 5.65 -16.17
CA VAL A 368 -0.26 5.11 -15.64
C VAL A 368 -1.18 6.23 -15.17
N ILE A 369 -0.68 7.24 -14.45
CA ILE A 369 -1.47 8.38 -13.97
C ILE A 369 -2.02 9.19 -15.15
N SER A 370 -1.19 9.50 -16.16
CA SER A 370 -1.62 10.21 -17.36
C SER A 370 -2.65 9.40 -18.17
N GLY A 371 -2.47 8.08 -18.26
CA GLY A 371 -3.44 7.18 -18.87
C GLY A 371 -4.79 7.14 -18.13
N LEU A 372 -4.75 7.05 -16.79
CA LEU A 372 -5.95 7.03 -15.96
C LEU A 372 -6.70 8.36 -16.01
N ALA A 373 -5.97 9.48 -16.03
CA ALA A 373 -6.54 10.82 -16.19
C ALA A 373 -7.23 10.97 -17.55
N LEU A 374 -6.64 10.46 -18.63
CA LEU A 374 -7.24 10.43 -19.96
C LEU A 374 -8.50 9.54 -20.01
N VAL A 375 -8.48 8.37 -19.39
CA VAL A 375 -9.64 7.46 -19.32
C VAL A 375 -10.76 8.07 -18.47
N THR A 376 -10.42 8.73 -17.37
CA THR A 376 -11.39 9.40 -16.49
C THR A 376 -11.95 10.65 -17.16
N GLN A 377 -11.13 11.44 -17.88
CA GLN A 377 -11.61 12.55 -18.70
C GLN A 377 -12.52 12.06 -19.83
N ALA A 378 -12.18 10.97 -20.53
CA ALA A 378 -13.02 10.40 -21.58
C ALA A 378 -14.35 9.86 -21.02
N TYR A 379 -14.32 9.23 -19.84
CA TYR A 379 -15.53 8.74 -19.16
C TYR A 379 -16.39 9.89 -18.62
N LEU A 380 -15.79 10.90 -18.01
CA LEU A 380 -16.49 12.12 -17.56
C LEU A 380 -17.06 12.89 -18.73
N PHE A 381 -16.35 12.97 -19.86
CA PHE A 381 -16.84 13.61 -21.08
C PHE A 381 -18.01 12.82 -21.68
N GLY A 382 -17.92 11.49 -21.73
CA GLY A 382 -19.03 10.61 -22.15
C GLY A 382 -20.26 10.70 -21.23
N ALA A 383 -20.04 10.71 -19.91
CA ALA A 383 -21.10 10.88 -18.92
C ALA A 383 -21.73 12.28 -18.99
N LEU A 384 -20.92 13.32 -19.21
CA LEU A 384 -21.40 14.70 -19.38
C LEU A 384 -22.22 14.85 -20.67
N THR A 385 -21.82 14.19 -21.77
CA THR A 385 -22.62 14.17 -23.01
C THR A 385 -23.93 13.42 -22.86
N ALA A 386 -23.98 12.34 -22.05
CA ALA A 386 -25.21 11.63 -21.74
C ALA A 386 -26.16 12.47 -20.87
N VAL A 387 -25.63 13.15 -19.84
CA VAL A 387 -26.41 14.01 -18.94
C VAL A 387 -26.92 15.26 -19.65
N VAL A 388 -26.11 15.91 -20.48
CA VAL A 388 -26.52 17.08 -21.28
C VAL A 388 -27.49 16.68 -22.39
N GLY A 389 -27.29 15.53 -23.04
CA GLY A 389 -28.21 14.97 -24.02
C GLY A 389 -29.58 14.65 -23.43
N MET A 390 -29.61 14.02 -22.25
CA MET A 390 -30.85 13.77 -21.49
C MET A 390 -31.52 15.07 -21.03
N ALA A 391 -30.76 16.07 -20.58
CA ALA A 391 -31.30 17.36 -20.16
C ALA A 391 -31.96 18.10 -21.33
N VAL A 392 -31.32 18.13 -22.51
CA VAL A 392 -31.87 18.76 -23.72
C VAL A 392 -33.10 17.99 -24.23
N ALA A 393 -33.07 16.65 -24.23
CA ALA A 393 -34.22 15.84 -24.59
C ALA A 393 -35.41 16.06 -23.64
N ASN A 394 -35.16 16.14 -22.32
CA ASN A 394 -36.20 16.42 -21.32
C ASN A 394 -36.78 17.83 -21.45
N ILE A 395 -35.96 18.84 -21.78
CA ILE A 395 -36.44 20.21 -22.04
C ILE A 395 -37.33 20.25 -23.29
N VAL A 396 -36.96 19.54 -24.35
CA VAL A 396 -37.76 19.46 -25.58
C VAL A 396 -39.07 18.69 -25.35
N ILE A 397 -39.02 17.56 -24.65
CA ILE A 397 -40.22 16.78 -24.29
C ILE A 397 -41.15 17.61 -23.38
N PHE A 398 -40.60 18.36 -22.42
CA PHE A 398 -41.38 19.26 -21.57
C PHE A 398 -42.03 20.39 -22.38
N GLY A 399 -41.30 20.98 -23.33
CA GLY A 399 -41.84 22.00 -24.23
C GLY A 399 -43.00 21.48 -25.10
N ILE A 400 -42.87 20.26 -25.65
CA ILE A 400 -43.93 19.60 -26.42
C ILE A 400 -45.14 19.29 -25.53
N PHE A 401 -44.91 18.81 -24.30
CA PHE A 401 -45.98 18.51 -23.35
C PHE A 401 -46.74 19.77 -22.89
N MET A 402 -46.05 20.87 -22.65
CA MET A 402 -46.65 22.17 -22.33
C MET A 402 -47.48 22.73 -23.49
N ALA A 403 -47.00 22.59 -24.73
CA ALA A 403 -47.75 22.98 -25.92
C ALA A 403 -49.01 22.12 -26.13
N ALA A 404 -48.90 20.80 -25.92
CA ALA A 404 -50.02 19.88 -26.05
C ALA A 404 -51.08 20.11 -24.96
N THR A 405 -50.66 20.37 -23.71
CA THR A 405 -51.58 20.68 -22.61
C THR A 405 -52.27 22.03 -22.78
N ASP A 406 -51.60 23.03 -23.36
CA ASP A 406 -52.25 24.30 -23.70
C ASP A 406 -53.27 24.13 -24.84
N LEU A 407 -52.95 23.35 -25.87
CA LEU A 407 -53.89 23.00 -26.95
C LEU A 407 -55.14 22.28 -26.42
N VAL A 408 -54.96 21.31 -25.52
CA VAL A 408 -56.08 20.60 -24.87
C VAL A 408 -56.86 21.53 -23.95
N GLY A 409 -56.18 22.41 -23.20
CA GLY A 409 -56.81 23.42 -22.35
C GLY A 409 -57.66 24.40 -23.15
N GLN A 410 -57.17 24.88 -24.29
CA GLN A 410 -57.90 25.74 -25.23
C GLN A 410 -59.10 25.01 -25.84
N TRP A 411 -58.95 23.72 -26.19
CA TRP A 411 -60.05 22.89 -26.70
C TRP A 411 -61.16 22.69 -25.66
N ILE A 412 -60.81 22.34 -24.40
CA ILE A 412 -61.76 22.17 -23.30
C ILE A 412 -62.47 23.49 -22.97
N ALA A 413 -61.73 24.61 -22.95
CA ALA A 413 -62.28 25.93 -22.69
C ALA A 413 -63.22 26.41 -23.82
N GLY A 414 -62.94 26.05 -25.07
CA GLY A 414 -63.80 26.33 -26.23
C GLY A 414 -65.11 25.54 -26.25
N HIS A 415 -65.19 24.39 -25.55
CA HIS A 415 -66.39 23.55 -25.50
C HIS A 415 -67.23 23.74 -24.23
N GLY A 416 -66.88 24.69 -23.35
CA GLY A 416 -67.69 25.09 -22.20
C GLY A 416 -67.81 24.05 -21.08
N ILE A 417 -66.98 23.00 -21.07
CA ILE A 417 -67.19 21.82 -20.23
C ILE A 417 -66.77 22.04 -18.76
N ILE A 418 -65.79 22.92 -18.47
CA ILE A 418 -65.31 23.21 -17.09
C ILE A 418 -64.76 24.65 -16.99
N LYS A 419 -64.90 25.31 -15.81
CA LYS A 419 -64.28 26.64 -15.54
C LYS A 419 -62.74 26.60 -15.68
N LYS A 420 -62.17 27.61 -16.36
CA LYS A 420 -60.73 27.73 -16.69
C LYS A 420 -59.75 27.35 -15.57
N GLN A 421 -60.02 27.73 -14.31
CA GLN A 421 -59.11 27.47 -13.19
C GLN A 421 -58.96 25.99 -12.84
N VAL A 422 -59.97 25.15 -13.09
CA VAL A 422 -59.92 23.69 -12.84
C VAL A 422 -59.25 22.96 -14.01
N ALA A 423 -59.37 23.49 -15.23
CA ALA A 423 -58.76 22.92 -16.43
C ALA A 423 -57.22 22.99 -16.43
N TYR A 424 -56.63 24.01 -15.80
CA TYR A 424 -55.17 24.12 -15.64
C TYR A 424 -54.64 23.30 -14.45
N ALA A 425 -55.45 23.01 -13.43
CA ALA A 425 -55.02 22.26 -12.26
C ALA A 425 -54.84 20.76 -12.53
N PHE A 426 -55.63 20.19 -13.46
CA PHE A 426 -55.62 18.75 -13.75
C PHE A 426 -54.32 18.26 -14.45
N PRO A 427 -53.78 18.95 -15.48
CA PRO A 427 -52.52 18.56 -16.12
C PRO A 427 -51.29 18.83 -15.23
N LEU A 428 -51.31 19.90 -14.43
CA LEU A 428 -50.26 20.22 -13.46
C LEU A 428 -50.15 19.15 -12.36
N GLY A 429 -51.29 18.60 -11.90
CA GLY A 429 -51.32 17.51 -10.93
C GLY A 429 -50.73 16.20 -11.47
N ILE A 430 -51.02 15.85 -12.73
CA ILE A 430 -50.45 14.66 -13.39
C ILE A 430 -48.96 14.86 -13.66
N GLY A 431 -48.55 16.05 -14.12
CA GLY A 431 -47.14 16.40 -14.35
C GLY A 431 -46.30 16.34 -13.07
N MET A 432 -46.83 16.87 -11.95
CA MET A 432 -46.21 16.75 -10.63
C MET A 432 -46.15 15.30 -10.14
N GLY A 433 -47.21 14.50 -10.38
CA GLY A 433 -47.22 13.07 -10.02
C GLY A 433 -46.17 12.25 -10.78
N ILE A 434 -45.97 12.53 -12.07
CA ILE A 434 -44.95 11.87 -12.90
C ILE A 434 -43.54 12.31 -12.49
N LEU A 435 -43.33 13.61 -12.20
CA LEU A 435 -42.04 14.10 -11.71
C LEU A 435 -41.69 13.52 -10.33
N SER A 436 -42.65 13.41 -9.42
CA SER A 436 -42.47 12.72 -8.14
C SER A 436 -42.19 11.22 -8.34
N TRP A 437 -42.87 10.55 -9.27
CA TRP A 437 -42.61 9.14 -9.56
C TRP A 437 -41.21 8.89 -10.13
N ILE A 438 -40.74 9.75 -11.05
CA ILE A 438 -39.38 9.69 -11.60
C ILE A 438 -38.34 9.98 -10.51
N PHE A 439 -38.56 10.98 -9.65
CA PHE A 439 -37.63 11.32 -8.57
C PHE A 439 -37.48 10.15 -7.57
N PHE A 440 -38.58 9.51 -7.18
CA PHE A 440 -38.56 8.39 -6.23
C PHE A 440 -38.12 7.04 -6.83
N ASN A 441 -38.34 6.77 -8.12
CA ASN A 441 -38.00 5.46 -8.71
C ASN A 441 -36.71 5.45 -9.54
N VAL A 442 -36.21 6.61 -9.97
CA VAL A 442 -35.02 6.71 -10.85
C VAL A 442 -33.84 7.40 -10.16
N ILE A 443 -34.10 8.39 -9.30
CA ILE A 443 -33.04 9.20 -8.68
C ILE A 443 -32.74 8.77 -7.23
N ALA A 444 -33.73 8.29 -6.48
CA ALA A 444 -33.55 7.80 -5.12
C ALA A 444 -34.15 6.39 -4.91
N PRO A 445 -33.61 5.31 -5.52
CA PRO A 445 -34.21 4.00 -5.37
C PRO A 445 -34.03 3.39 -3.97
N GLU A 446 -33.03 3.80 -3.18
CA GLU A 446 -32.73 3.14 -1.89
C GLU A 446 -32.21 4.13 -0.83
N THR A 447 -33.14 4.55 0.05
CA THR A 447 -32.92 4.39 1.50
C THR A 447 -32.81 2.92 1.87
#